data_AF-A0A1T4ZEE3-F1
#
_entry.id   AF-A0A1T4ZEE3-F1
#
_cell.length_a   1.000
_cell.length_b   1.000
_cell.length_c   1.000
_cell.angle_alpha   90.00
_cell.angle_beta   90.00
_cell.angle_gamma   90.00
#
_symmetry.space_group_name_H-M   'P 1'
#
loop_
_entity.id
_entity.type
_entity.pdbx_description
1 polymer ?
#
loop_
_entity_poly.entity_id
_entity_poly.type
_entity_poly.pdbx_seq_one_letter_code
_entity_poly.pdbx_strand_id
1 'polypeptide(L)'
;MLTTLIEKLKKVKDYRKAQGIRHPLWVVLLIVILGLMSRNLGYRELENFAKINQKELRQVLKIKREKLPSYSTIRRAIEGVDWSNLIEIFNEWASDNYPYQEELDWLAVDGKSLRSTLIDYGNKSQNFVMIVSLFSQRTGCVLNLKKLENKKESEISQAQ
;
A
#
# COMPACT_ATOMS: atom_id res chain seq x y z
N MET A 1 -1.79 7.40 21.35
CA MET A 1 -0.89 6.24 21.18
C MET A 1 -0.62 6.10 19.69
N LEU A 2 0.63 6.11 19.27
CA LEU A 2 1.01 5.82 17.87
C LEU A 2 0.61 4.38 17.57
N THR A 3 -0.29 4.18 16.60
CA THR A 3 -0.70 2.84 16.17
C THR A 3 0.34 2.26 15.21
N THR A 4 0.71 1.00 15.41
CA THR A 4 1.71 0.38 14.54
C THR A 4 1.11 0.08 13.16
N LEU A 5 1.93 0.15 12.11
CA LEU A 5 1.51 -0.25 10.75
C LEU A 5 0.95 -1.68 10.74
N ILE A 6 1.51 -2.59 11.55
CA ILE A 6 1.05 -3.98 11.65
C ILE A 6 -0.39 -4.06 12.16
N GLU A 7 -0.75 -3.28 13.17
CA GLU A 7 -2.12 -3.26 13.71
C GLU A 7 -3.12 -2.74 12.69
N LYS A 8 -2.75 -1.73 11.91
CA LYS A 8 -3.58 -1.20 10.83
C LYS A 8 -3.72 -2.22 9.70
N LEU A 9 -2.63 -2.86 9.25
CA LEU A 9 -2.67 -3.90 8.22
C LEU A 9 -3.54 -5.12 8.60
N LYS A 10 -3.68 -5.43 9.89
CA LYS A 10 -4.59 -6.48 10.37
C LYS A 10 -6.07 -6.17 10.13
N LYS A 11 -6.44 -4.90 9.94
CA LYS A 11 -7.81 -4.47 9.64
C LYS A 11 -8.17 -4.62 8.16
N VAL A 12 -7.19 -4.89 7.28
CA VAL A 12 -7.43 -5.05 5.84
C VAL A 12 -8.29 -6.28 5.63
N LYS A 13 -9.42 -6.11 4.92
CA LYS A 13 -10.39 -7.18 4.69
C LYS A 13 -9.74 -8.32 3.90
N ASP A 14 -9.75 -9.51 4.49
CA ASP A 14 -9.27 -10.72 3.81
C ASP A 14 -10.41 -11.34 2.99
N TYR A 15 -10.38 -11.12 1.69
CA TYR A 15 -11.37 -11.66 0.74
C TYR A 15 -11.25 -13.18 0.55
N ARG A 16 -10.15 -13.79 1.02
CA ARG A 16 -9.86 -15.21 0.78
C ARG A 16 -10.72 -16.07 1.70
N LYS A 17 -11.23 -17.19 1.19
CA LYS A 17 -11.94 -18.19 2.00
C LYS A 17 -11.00 -18.80 3.03
N ALA A 18 -11.50 -19.09 4.24
CA ALA A 18 -10.71 -19.60 5.36
C ALA A 18 -9.81 -20.81 5.00
N GLN A 19 -10.32 -21.76 4.20
CA GLN A 19 -9.57 -22.94 3.74
C GLN A 19 -8.35 -22.60 2.86
N GLY A 20 -8.36 -21.44 2.20
CA GLY A 20 -7.27 -20.95 1.35
C GLY A 20 -6.22 -20.11 2.08
N ILE A 21 -6.46 -19.76 3.35
CA ILE A 21 -5.58 -18.88 4.13
C ILE A 21 -4.45 -19.71 4.75
N ARG A 22 -3.31 -19.75 4.05
CA ARG A 22 -2.06 -20.32 4.60
C ARG A 22 -1.27 -19.29 5.40
N HIS A 23 -1.26 -18.04 4.94
CA HIS A 23 -0.58 -16.91 5.58
C HIS A 23 -1.62 -15.81 5.83
N PRO A 24 -1.68 -15.22 7.04
CA PRO A 24 -2.52 -14.06 7.29
C PRO A 24 -2.24 -12.94 6.28
N LEU A 25 -3.28 -12.25 5.82
CA LEU A 25 -3.13 -11.25 4.76
C LEU A 25 -2.12 -10.14 5.15
N TRP A 26 -2.21 -9.65 6.38
CA TRP A 26 -1.30 -8.61 6.90
C TRP A 26 0.18 -9.02 6.82
N VAL A 27 0.51 -10.32 6.98
CA VAL A 27 1.90 -10.81 6.83
C VAL A 27 2.34 -10.69 5.38
N VAL A 28 1.48 -11.07 4.44
CA VAL A 28 1.78 -10.97 3.01
C VAL A 28 1.98 -9.51 2.62
N LEU A 29 1.08 -8.62 3.04
CA LEU A 29 1.16 -7.19 2.77
C LEU A 29 2.43 -6.56 3.36
N LEU A 30 2.77 -6.89 4.60
CA LEU A 30 3.98 -6.38 5.24
C LEU A 30 5.25 -6.83 4.51
N ILE A 31 5.32 -8.10 4.08
CA ILE A 31 6.45 -8.61 3.28
C ILE A 31 6.57 -7.86 1.95
N VAL A 32 5.43 -7.57 1.29
CA VAL A 32 5.42 -6.78 0.05
C VAL A 32 5.96 -5.37 0.31
N ILE A 33 5.49 -4.69 1.36
CA ILE A 33 5.94 -3.34 1.71
C ILE A 33 7.45 -3.33 1.97
N LEU A 34 7.94 -4.22 2.84
CA LEU A 34 9.36 -4.31 3.17
C LEU A 34 10.21 -4.65 1.93
N GLY A 35 9.75 -5.60 1.11
CA GLY A 35 10.45 -5.98 -0.11
C GLY A 35 10.54 -4.84 -1.12
N LEU A 36 9.46 -4.07 -1.29
CA LEU A 36 9.42 -2.87 -2.15
C LEU A 36 10.34 -1.76 -1.62
N MET A 37 10.37 -1.53 -0.30
CA MET A 37 11.32 -0.60 0.33
C MET A 37 12.78 -1.03 0.09
N SER A 38 13.04 -2.33 0.03
CA SER A 38 14.32 -2.92 -0.34
C SER A 38 14.54 -3.04 -1.86
N ARG A 39 13.72 -2.38 -2.70
CA ARG A 39 13.81 -2.35 -4.17
C ARG A 39 13.60 -3.70 -4.87
N ASN A 40 12.86 -4.63 -4.26
CA ASN A 40 12.42 -5.87 -4.90
C ASN A 40 11.04 -5.62 -5.54
N LEU A 41 11.00 -5.40 -6.84
CA LEU A 41 9.80 -4.94 -7.56
C LEU A 41 9.02 -6.10 -8.19
N GLY A 42 9.69 -7.23 -8.47
CA GLY A 42 9.06 -8.42 -9.04
C GLY A 42 8.51 -9.39 -7.98
N TYR A 43 7.45 -10.13 -8.29
CA TYR A 43 6.90 -11.15 -7.38
C TYR A 43 7.92 -12.23 -6.98
N ARG A 44 8.81 -12.63 -7.89
CA ARG A 44 9.89 -13.59 -7.60
C ARG A 44 10.98 -12.98 -6.73
N GLU A 45 11.27 -11.69 -6.93
CA GLU A 45 12.20 -10.94 -6.08
C GLU A 45 11.65 -10.80 -4.66
N LEU A 46 10.35 -10.53 -4.51
CA LEU A 46 9.67 -10.48 -3.21
C LEU A 46 9.71 -11.84 -2.49
N GLU A 47 9.55 -12.95 -3.22
CA GLU A 47 9.75 -14.29 -2.63
C GLU A 47 11.21 -14.51 -2.19
N ASN A 48 12.17 -14.11 -3.03
CA ASN A 48 13.59 -14.24 -2.70
C ASN A 48 13.95 -13.39 -1.47
N PHE A 49 13.47 -12.16 -1.39
CA PHE A 49 13.58 -11.29 -0.23
C PHE A 49 13.02 -11.97 1.03
N ALA A 50 11.82 -12.55 0.96
CA ALA A 50 11.23 -13.25 2.08
C ALA A 50 12.09 -14.47 2.51
N LYS A 51 12.59 -15.26 1.56
CA LYS A 51 13.45 -16.43 1.85
C LYS A 51 14.77 -16.04 2.51
N ILE A 52 15.46 -15.03 1.99
CA ILE A 52 16.74 -14.56 2.52
C ILE A 52 16.56 -14.09 3.97
N ASN A 53 15.48 -13.34 4.24
CA ASN A 53 15.21 -12.76 5.56
C ASN A 53 14.31 -13.65 6.44
N GLN A 54 14.11 -14.93 6.08
CA GLN A 54 13.10 -15.79 6.69
C GLN A 54 13.27 -15.94 8.20
N LYS A 55 14.51 -16.12 8.67
CA LYS A 55 14.80 -16.31 10.09
C LYS A 55 14.38 -15.10 10.91
N GLU A 56 14.80 -13.90 10.47
CA GLU A 56 14.51 -12.64 11.14
C GLU A 56 13.03 -12.29 11.08
N LEU A 57 12.41 -12.36 9.89
CA LEU A 57 10.98 -12.09 9.72
C LEU A 57 10.11 -12.99 10.61
N ARG A 58 10.47 -14.28 10.73
CA ARG A 58 9.73 -15.20 11.61
C ARG A 58 9.90 -14.88 13.08
N GLN A 59 11.12 -14.51 13.50
CA GLN A 59 11.42 -14.16 14.88
C GLN A 59 10.68 -12.88 15.30
N VAL A 60 10.81 -11.81 14.51
CA VAL A 60 10.21 -10.50 14.79
C VAL A 60 8.68 -10.56 14.73
N LEU A 61 8.12 -11.21 13.71
CA LEU A 61 6.66 -11.25 13.48
C LEU A 61 5.97 -12.43 14.16
N LYS A 62 6.73 -13.27 14.89
CA LYS A 62 6.23 -14.47 15.60
C LYS A 62 5.44 -15.41 14.68
N ILE A 63 5.91 -15.59 13.44
CA ILE A 63 5.24 -16.44 12.43
C ILE A 63 5.51 -17.91 12.74
N LYS A 64 4.45 -18.65 13.08
CA LYS A 64 4.52 -20.09 13.42
C LYS A 64 4.97 -20.95 12.24
N ARG A 65 4.54 -20.60 11.02
CA ARG A 65 4.86 -21.37 9.81
C ARG A 65 6.34 -21.26 9.45
N GLU A 66 6.89 -22.36 8.97
CA GLU A 66 8.29 -22.42 8.57
C GLU A 66 8.57 -21.65 7.27
N LYS A 67 7.76 -21.91 6.24
CA LYS A 67 7.88 -21.27 4.93
C LYS A 67 7.11 -19.96 4.92
N LEU A 68 7.70 -18.93 4.32
CA LEU A 68 7.03 -17.66 4.02
C LEU A 68 6.27 -17.73 2.67
N PRO A 69 5.43 -16.74 2.35
CA PRO A 69 4.65 -16.73 1.11
C PRO A 69 5.52 -16.86 -0.14
N SER A 70 5.14 -17.78 -1.04
CA SER A 70 5.74 -17.88 -2.38
C SER A 70 5.30 -16.72 -3.29
N TYR A 71 5.97 -16.52 -4.44
CA TYR A 71 5.59 -15.52 -5.44
C TYR A 71 4.12 -15.68 -5.86
N SER A 72 3.66 -16.92 -6.02
CA SER A 72 2.28 -17.25 -6.40
C SER A 72 1.28 -16.96 -5.28
N THR A 73 1.71 -16.99 -4.03
CA THR A 73 0.89 -16.61 -2.87
C THR A 73 0.79 -15.09 -2.76
N ILE A 74 1.92 -14.39 -2.93
CA ILE A 74 1.98 -12.93 -2.94
C ILE A 74 1.12 -12.37 -4.08
N ARG A 75 1.32 -12.85 -5.31
CA ARG A 75 0.56 -12.42 -6.49
C ARG A 75 -0.95 -12.55 -6.29
N ARG A 76 -1.41 -13.75 -5.91
CA ARG A 76 -2.84 -13.98 -5.67
C ARG A 76 -3.38 -13.06 -4.59
N ALA A 77 -2.66 -12.92 -3.46
CA ALA A 77 -3.08 -12.03 -2.39
C ALA A 77 -3.27 -10.59 -2.91
N ILE A 78 -2.25 -10.03 -3.58
CA ILE A 78 -2.29 -8.66 -4.11
C ILE A 78 -3.38 -8.46 -5.17
N GLU A 79 -3.61 -9.44 -6.06
CA GLU A 79 -4.64 -9.34 -7.11
C GLU A 79 -6.07 -9.23 -6.56
N GLY A 80 -6.35 -9.80 -5.39
CA GLY A 80 -7.70 -9.77 -4.83
C GLY A 80 -7.90 -8.78 -3.69
N VAL A 81 -6.85 -8.07 -3.24
CA VAL A 81 -6.99 -7.03 -2.22
C VAL A 81 -7.88 -5.91 -2.75
N ASP A 82 -8.86 -5.48 -1.94
CA ASP A 82 -9.60 -4.26 -2.21
C ASP A 82 -8.71 -3.04 -1.93
N TRP A 83 -8.28 -2.40 -3.01
CA TRP A 83 -7.42 -1.21 -2.96
C TRP A 83 -8.06 -0.05 -2.20
N SER A 84 -9.38 0.09 -2.24
CA SER A 84 -10.07 1.19 -1.56
C SER A 84 -9.96 1.01 -0.05
N ASN A 85 -10.20 -0.21 0.44
CA ASN A 85 -10.05 -0.55 1.85
C ASN A 85 -8.58 -0.45 2.33
N LEU A 86 -7.61 -0.85 1.49
CA LEU A 86 -6.20 -0.72 1.85
C LEU A 86 -5.77 0.75 1.95
N ILE A 87 -6.20 1.60 1.02
CA ILE A 87 -5.90 3.04 1.02
C ILE A 87 -6.53 3.72 2.24
N GLU A 88 -7.78 3.40 2.57
CA GLU A 88 -8.47 3.91 3.77
C GLU A 88 -7.66 3.61 5.04
N ILE A 89 -7.26 2.35 5.23
CA ILE A 89 -6.46 1.89 6.37
C ILE A 89 -5.08 2.56 6.41
N PHE A 90 -4.46 2.76 5.25
CA PHE A 90 -3.20 3.49 5.15
C PHE A 90 -3.37 4.95 5.57
N ASN A 91 -4.43 5.62 5.10
CA ASN A 91 -4.70 7.03 5.43
C ASN A 91 -4.96 7.21 6.94
N GLU A 92 -5.72 6.29 7.56
CA GLU A 92 -5.86 6.30 9.02
C GLU A 92 -4.53 6.12 9.73
N TRP A 93 -3.69 5.19 9.27
CA TRP A 93 -2.37 4.97 9.85
C TRP A 93 -1.48 6.20 9.73
N ALA A 94 -1.44 6.82 8.55
CA ALA A 94 -0.65 8.00 8.27
C ALA A 94 -1.11 9.18 9.14
N SER A 95 -2.42 9.40 9.25
CA SER A 95 -2.97 10.46 10.09
C SER A 95 -2.72 10.23 11.59
N ASP A 96 -2.88 9.00 12.09
CA ASP A 96 -2.62 8.64 13.49
C ASP A 96 -1.14 8.80 13.88
N ASN A 97 -0.24 8.67 12.90
CA ASN A 97 1.21 8.77 13.09
C ASN A 97 1.79 10.10 12.64
N TYR A 98 0.95 11.02 12.17
CA TYR A 98 1.37 12.39 11.91
C TYR A 98 1.60 13.09 13.25
N PRO A 99 2.84 13.50 13.58
CA PRO A 99 3.14 14.10 14.86
C PRO A 99 2.36 15.41 15.02
N TYR A 100 1.77 15.63 16.19
CA TYR A 100 1.20 16.93 16.54
C TYR A 100 2.26 18.01 16.36
N GLN A 101 1.90 19.10 15.69
CA GLN A 101 2.79 20.22 15.46
C GLN A 101 2.15 21.51 15.98
N GLU A 102 2.94 22.29 16.71
CA GLU A 102 2.55 23.63 17.18
C GLU A 102 2.62 24.68 16.06
N GLU A 103 3.50 24.47 15.09
CA GLU A 103 3.71 25.36 13.95
C GLU A 103 2.93 24.91 12.71
N LEU A 104 2.65 25.87 11.82
CA LEU A 104 2.04 25.62 10.52
C LEU A 104 2.94 24.71 9.65
N ASP A 105 2.34 23.66 9.09
CA ASP A 105 2.97 22.78 8.12
C ASP A 105 2.46 23.08 6.70
N TRP A 106 3.39 23.06 5.74
CA TRP A 106 3.08 23.23 4.32
C TRP A 106 2.80 21.86 3.72
N LEU A 107 1.56 21.67 3.27
CA LEU A 107 1.14 20.45 2.60
C LEU A 107 1.22 20.63 1.08
N ALA A 108 1.78 19.65 0.40
CA ALA A 108 1.86 19.60 -1.04
C ALA A 108 1.07 18.41 -1.59
N VAL A 109 0.52 18.60 -2.78
CA VAL A 109 -0.28 17.60 -3.50
C VAL A 109 0.47 17.24 -4.77
N ASP A 110 0.67 15.94 -5.00
CA ASP A 110 1.34 15.39 -6.18
C ASP A 110 0.55 14.19 -6.74
N GLY A 111 0.24 14.23 -8.03
CA GLY A 111 -0.43 13.17 -8.78
C GLY A 111 0.54 12.34 -9.63
N LYS A 112 0.56 11.02 -9.44
CA LYS A 112 1.30 10.07 -10.30
C LYS A 112 0.35 9.22 -11.14
N SER A 113 0.48 9.32 -12.46
CA SER A 113 -0.30 8.53 -13.41
C SER A 113 0.31 7.15 -13.67
N LEU A 114 -0.53 6.11 -13.64
CA LEU A 114 -0.15 4.74 -14.00
C LEU A 114 -0.23 4.57 -15.51
N ARG A 115 0.89 4.72 -16.22
CA ARG A 115 0.95 4.75 -17.70
C ARG A 115 0.25 3.57 -18.39
N SER A 116 0.39 2.36 -17.88
CA SER A 116 -0.23 1.16 -18.46
C SER A 116 -1.74 1.02 -18.22
N THR A 117 -2.39 2.04 -17.64
CA THR A 117 -3.86 2.10 -17.46
C THR A 117 -4.54 3.05 -18.44
N LEU A 118 -3.76 3.66 -19.34
CA LEU A 118 -4.25 4.56 -20.37
C LEU A 118 -5.14 3.80 -21.36
N ILE A 119 -6.36 4.28 -21.53
CA ILE A 119 -7.32 3.84 -22.54
C ILE A 119 -7.76 5.03 -23.39
N ASP A 120 -8.21 4.76 -24.62
CA ASP A 120 -8.77 5.76 -25.54
C ASP A 120 -7.84 6.98 -25.75
N TYR A 121 -6.55 6.72 -25.93
CA TYR A 121 -5.52 7.75 -26.09
C TYR A 121 -5.85 8.75 -27.21
N GLY A 122 -5.62 10.03 -26.95
CA GLY A 122 -5.69 11.09 -27.94
C GLY A 122 -7.12 11.53 -28.31
N ASN A 123 -8.15 11.05 -27.60
CA ASN A 123 -9.52 11.47 -27.81
C ASN A 123 -10.20 11.96 -26.52
N LYS A 124 -11.41 12.52 -26.63
CA LYS A 124 -12.17 13.07 -25.49
C LYS A 124 -12.58 12.01 -24.46
N SER A 125 -12.51 10.74 -24.80
CA SER A 125 -12.79 9.61 -23.92
C SER A 125 -11.58 9.09 -23.16
N GLN A 126 -10.39 9.66 -23.38
CA GLN A 126 -9.15 9.26 -22.71
C GLN A 126 -9.32 9.15 -21.19
N ASN A 127 -8.90 8.03 -20.63
CA ASN A 127 -8.91 7.79 -19.19
C ASN A 127 -7.65 7.05 -18.77
N PHE A 128 -7.24 7.28 -17.53
CA PHE A 128 -6.14 6.57 -16.89
C PHE A 128 -6.30 6.67 -15.37
N VAL A 129 -5.69 5.74 -14.66
CA VAL A 129 -5.65 5.74 -13.20
C VAL A 129 -4.50 6.62 -12.72
N MET A 130 -4.80 7.49 -11.76
CA MET A 130 -3.84 8.32 -11.04
C MET A 130 -3.90 7.99 -9.55
N ILE A 131 -2.76 8.11 -8.88
CA ILE A 131 -2.69 8.16 -7.42
C ILE A 131 -2.25 9.57 -7.04
N VAL A 132 -3.05 10.24 -6.23
CA VAL A 132 -2.74 11.56 -5.68
C VAL A 132 -2.31 11.39 -4.24
N SER A 133 -1.21 12.03 -3.87
CA SER A 133 -0.66 12.04 -2.52
C SER A 133 -0.65 13.44 -1.94
N LEU A 134 -1.16 13.58 -0.72
CA LEU A 134 -0.97 14.74 0.15
C LEU A 134 0.24 14.45 1.04
N PHE A 135 1.29 15.25 0.97
CA PHE A 135 2.50 15.06 1.75
C PHE A 135 2.92 16.32 2.49
N SER A 136 3.44 16.13 3.69
CA SER A 136 4.01 17.19 4.53
C SER A 136 5.42 17.52 4.04
N GLN A 137 5.66 18.77 3.66
CA GLN A 137 6.98 19.23 3.23
C GLN A 137 7.99 19.20 4.38
N ARG A 138 7.50 19.37 5.61
CA ARG A 138 8.34 19.41 6.80
C ARG A 138 8.78 18.02 7.26
N THR A 139 7.85 17.07 7.32
CA THR A 139 8.14 15.70 7.79
C THR A 139 8.58 14.77 6.67
N GLY A 140 8.29 15.11 5.41
CA GLY A 140 8.47 14.23 4.27
C GLY A 140 7.48 13.06 4.22
N CYS A 141 6.51 13.00 5.15
CA CYS A 141 5.53 11.93 5.22
C CYS A 141 4.33 12.19 4.31
N VAL A 142 3.84 11.12 3.67
CA VAL A 142 2.53 11.12 3.01
C VAL A 142 1.46 10.99 4.07
N LEU A 143 0.51 11.91 4.09
CA LEU A 143 -0.59 11.98 5.07
C LEU A 143 -1.87 11.36 4.52
N ASN A 144 -2.08 11.46 3.21
CA ASN A 144 -3.27 10.94 2.56
C ASN A 144 -2.96 10.50 1.13
N LEU A 145 -3.55 9.41 0.69
CA LEU A 145 -3.54 8.89 -0.66
C LEU A 145 -4.97 8.76 -1.18
N LYS A 146 -5.17 9.13 -2.45
CA LYS A 146 -6.42 8.86 -3.17
C LYS A 146 -6.15 8.31 -4.55
N LYS A 147 -6.91 7.27 -4.93
CA LYS A 147 -6.95 6.76 -6.30
C LYS A 147 -8.02 7.51 -7.08
N LEU A 148 -7.67 7.96 -8.29
CA LEU A 148 -8.56 8.67 -9.20
C LEU A 148 -8.55 8.03 -10.58
N GLU A 149 -9.64 8.22 -11.31
CA GLU A 149 -9.70 8.04 -12.76
C GLU A 149 -9.84 9.42 -13.40
N ASN A 150 -8.89 9.80 -14.24
CA ASN A 150 -8.77 11.16 -14.80
C ASN A 150 -10.05 11.66 -15.47
N LYS A 151 -10.84 10.77 -16.08
CA LYS A 151 -12.09 11.16 -16.75
C LYS A 151 -13.24 11.46 -15.77
N LYS A 152 -13.18 10.92 -14.54
CA LYS A 152 -14.26 11.02 -13.56
C LYS A 152 -14.05 12.16 -12.56
N GLU A 153 -12.80 12.41 -12.18
CA GLU A 153 -12.46 13.32 -11.08
C GLU A 153 -11.22 14.17 -11.43
N SER A 154 -11.22 15.44 -11.01
CA SER A 154 -10.08 16.35 -11.15
C SER A 154 -9.18 16.30 -9.92
N GLU A 155 -7.86 16.31 -10.10
CA GLU A 155 -6.86 16.39 -9.03
C GLU A 155 -7.08 17.58 -8.09
N ILE A 156 -7.49 18.75 -8.63
CA ILE A 156 -7.70 19.99 -7.86
C ILE A 156 -8.78 19.80 -6.78
N SER A 157 -9.83 19.04 -7.08
CA SER A 157 -10.93 18.78 -6.13
C SER A 157 -10.50 17.94 -4.93
N GLN A 158 -9.30 17.39 -4.93
CA GLN A 158 -8.77 16.52 -3.87
C GLN A 158 -7.76 17.22 -2.96
N ALA A 159 -7.38 18.45 -3.30
CA ALA A 159 -6.50 19.29 -2.50
C ALA A 159 -7.25 20.15 -1.46
N GLN A 160 -8.59 20.07 -1.44
CA GLN A 160 -9.48 20.86 -0.58
C GLN A 160 -9.95 20.07 0.65
#